data_AF-A0A965IAU0-F1
#
_entry.id   AF-A0A965IAU0-F1
#
_cell.length_a   1.000
_cell.length_b   1.000
_cell.length_c   1.000
_cell.angle_alpha   90.00
_cell.angle_beta   90.00
_cell.angle_gamma   90.00
#
_symmetry.space_group_name_H-M   'P 1'
#
loop_
_entity.id
_entity.type
_entity.pdbx_description
1 polymer ?
#
loop_
_entity_poly.entity_id
_entity_poly.type
_entity_poly.pdbx_seq_one_letter_code
_entity_poly.pdbx_strand_id
1 'polypeptide(L)'
;MRIKNWNKFQHFKDRKPPWVKLYRDVLDDLEWYELDPLASKVLVMCWLIASEDDGNLPSTKNLAFRLRMTEKQTNDCLNKLSHWLERSDINAISEQYQSDSLETETETETKKRQKATVVATPDGVSQSVWDDFKTLRKAKKAPITQRAVDGIIVEANKAGWSLEQALTECVVRGWQSFKAEWVADKPKLVNRFDVATTTVPSKQGLDPALVKLNQDKLKVVPPSPEILAKLQALRVKT
;
A
#
# COMPACT_ATOMS: atom_id res chain seq x y z
N MET A 1 11.41 -28.34 -12.64
CA MET A 1 12.53 -27.39 -12.54
C MET A 1 12.02 -26.11 -11.92
N ARG A 2 12.77 -25.54 -10.97
CA ARG A 2 12.43 -24.30 -10.26
C ARG A 2 13.63 -23.36 -10.26
N ILE A 3 13.42 -22.04 -10.20
CA ILE A 3 14.52 -21.09 -10.00
C ILE A 3 14.99 -21.12 -8.55
N LYS A 4 16.31 -21.21 -8.38
CA LYS A 4 16.97 -21.18 -7.08
C LYS A 4 16.67 -19.86 -6.36
N ASN A 5 16.37 -19.94 -5.07
CA ASN A 5 16.09 -18.76 -4.23
C ASN A 5 14.95 -17.86 -4.75
N TRP A 6 13.92 -18.42 -5.43
CA TRP A 6 12.82 -17.65 -6.03
C TRP A 6 12.18 -16.59 -5.09
N ASN A 7 12.04 -16.92 -3.81
CA ASN A 7 11.48 -16.04 -2.77
C ASN A 7 12.24 -14.69 -2.63
N LYS A 8 13.51 -14.62 -3.06
CA LYS A 8 14.30 -13.38 -3.08
C LYS A 8 13.84 -12.47 -4.22
N PHE A 9 13.51 -13.04 -5.38
CA PHE A 9 13.17 -12.33 -6.62
C PHE A 9 11.70 -11.89 -6.66
N GLN A 10 10.80 -12.65 -6.03
CA GLN A 10 9.38 -12.33 -6.03
C GLN A 10 8.68 -12.71 -4.72
N HIS A 11 7.76 -11.85 -4.30
CA HIS A 11 6.93 -12.02 -3.10
C HIS A 11 5.43 -12.15 -3.41
N PHE A 12 5.00 -11.78 -4.63
CA PHE A 12 3.63 -11.97 -5.09
C PHE A 12 3.36 -13.46 -5.36
N LYS A 13 2.27 -13.99 -4.78
CA LYS A 13 1.87 -15.40 -4.92
C LYS A 13 0.71 -15.63 -5.90
N ASP A 14 -0.19 -14.66 -6.03
CA ASP A 14 -1.49 -14.85 -6.70
C ASP A 14 -1.72 -13.91 -7.91
N ARG A 15 -0.65 -13.48 -8.59
CA ARG A 15 -0.73 -12.59 -9.75
C ARG A 15 0.39 -12.90 -10.76
N LYS A 16 0.16 -12.59 -12.05
CA LYS A 16 1.23 -12.42 -13.06
C LYS A 16 1.82 -11.02 -12.88
N PRO A 17 2.97 -10.86 -12.21
CA PRO A 17 3.46 -9.55 -11.85
C PRO A 17 3.98 -8.82 -13.11
N PRO A 18 3.79 -7.49 -13.21
CA PRO A 18 4.31 -6.72 -14.35
C PRO A 18 5.84 -6.60 -14.35
N TRP A 19 6.52 -7.02 -13.27
CA TRP A 19 7.97 -6.95 -13.12
C TRP A 19 8.48 -8.08 -12.22
N VAL A 20 9.77 -8.41 -12.39
CA VAL A 20 10.55 -9.29 -11.51
C VAL A 20 11.76 -8.50 -11.01
N LYS A 21 12.13 -8.64 -9.74
CA LYS A 21 13.27 -7.92 -9.17
C LYS A 21 14.56 -8.64 -9.55
N LEU A 22 15.40 -8.01 -10.35
CA LEU A 22 16.77 -8.46 -10.61
C LEU A 22 17.73 -7.82 -9.62
N TYR A 23 18.62 -8.60 -9.03
CA TYR A 23 19.60 -8.12 -8.07
C TYR A 23 20.94 -7.84 -8.75
N ARG A 24 21.64 -6.81 -8.27
CA ARG A 24 22.99 -6.46 -8.74
C ARG A 24 24.00 -7.58 -8.51
N ASP A 25 23.78 -8.43 -7.52
CA ASP A 25 24.66 -9.54 -7.12
C ASP A 25 24.96 -10.50 -8.27
N VAL A 26 24.10 -10.55 -9.30
CA VAL A 26 24.36 -11.32 -10.53
C VAL A 26 25.61 -10.83 -11.27
N LEU A 27 25.95 -9.55 -11.12
CA LEU A 27 27.17 -8.96 -11.70
C LEU A 27 28.43 -9.23 -10.85
N ASP A 28 28.27 -9.82 -9.67
CA ASP A 28 29.38 -10.27 -8.84
C ASP A 28 29.63 -11.78 -9.04
N ASP A 29 28.77 -12.46 -9.80
CA ASP A 29 28.82 -13.90 -10.07
C ASP A 29 29.69 -14.20 -11.30
N LEU A 30 30.76 -14.97 -11.12
CA LEU A 30 31.68 -15.34 -12.19
C LEU A 30 30.99 -16.21 -13.24
N GLU A 31 30.12 -17.13 -12.82
CA GLU A 31 29.42 -18.02 -13.73
C GLU A 31 28.51 -17.23 -14.69
N TRP A 32 27.97 -16.08 -14.26
CA TRP A 32 27.15 -15.22 -15.11
C TRP A 32 27.93 -14.65 -16.30
N TYR A 33 29.21 -14.32 -16.12
CA TYR A 33 30.06 -13.78 -17.18
C TYR A 33 30.64 -14.86 -18.10
N GLU A 34 30.70 -16.11 -17.64
CA GLU A 34 31.10 -17.26 -18.48
C GLU A 34 29.96 -17.73 -19.39
N LEU A 35 28.72 -17.32 -19.14
CA LEU A 35 27.58 -17.68 -19.97
C LEU A 35 27.66 -17.04 -21.36
N ASP A 36 27.28 -17.86 -22.35
CA ASP A 36 27.03 -17.40 -23.71
C ASP A 36 25.89 -16.37 -23.73
N PRO A 37 25.93 -15.30 -24.56
CA PRO A 37 24.89 -14.26 -24.56
C PRO A 37 23.47 -14.80 -24.75
N LEU A 38 23.34 -15.91 -25.49
CA LEU A 38 22.08 -16.61 -25.64
C LEU A 38 21.61 -17.22 -24.31
N ALA A 39 22.49 -17.88 -23.57
CA ALA A 39 22.18 -18.48 -22.28
C ALA A 39 21.82 -17.43 -21.21
N SER A 40 22.53 -16.29 -21.17
CA SER A 40 22.22 -15.19 -20.25
C SER A 40 20.82 -14.60 -20.55
N LYS A 41 20.47 -14.44 -21.84
CA LYS A 41 19.12 -14.02 -22.25
C LYS A 41 18.07 -15.06 -21.83
N VAL A 42 18.36 -16.35 -22.03
CA VAL A 42 17.46 -17.45 -21.66
C VAL A 42 17.22 -17.45 -20.15
N LEU A 43 18.24 -17.24 -19.33
CA LEU A 43 18.10 -17.14 -17.87
C LEU A 43 17.11 -16.04 -17.45
N VAL A 44 17.26 -14.84 -18.02
CA VAL A 44 16.34 -13.73 -17.76
C VAL A 44 14.91 -14.05 -18.22
N MET A 45 14.76 -14.70 -19.37
CA MET A 45 13.44 -15.15 -19.84
C MET A 45 12.83 -16.23 -18.95
N CYS A 46 13.64 -17.15 -18.41
CA CYS A 46 13.19 -18.15 -17.44
C CYS A 46 12.66 -17.48 -16.17
N TRP A 47 13.31 -16.43 -15.65
CA TRP A 47 12.79 -15.66 -14.52
C TRP A 47 11.42 -15.02 -14.80
N LEU A 48 11.21 -14.51 -16.01
CA LEU A 48 9.91 -13.95 -16.41
C LEU A 48 8.84 -15.05 -16.52
N ILE A 49 9.16 -16.18 -17.14
CA ILE A 49 8.21 -17.29 -17.30
C ILE A 49 7.81 -17.86 -15.95
N ALA A 50 8.78 -18.06 -15.07
CA ALA A 50 8.52 -18.61 -13.75
C ALA A 50 7.74 -17.67 -12.83
N SER A 51 7.69 -16.37 -13.15
CA SER A 51 6.83 -15.42 -12.45
C SER A 51 5.33 -15.69 -12.64
N GLU A 52 4.96 -16.50 -13.64
CA GLU A 52 3.58 -16.96 -13.82
C GLU A 52 3.18 -18.02 -12.78
N ASP A 53 4.12 -18.87 -12.33
CA ASP A 53 3.86 -20.09 -11.55
C ASP A 53 4.74 -20.20 -10.28
N ASP A 54 4.84 -19.12 -9.50
CA ASP A 54 5.59 -19.06 -8.21
C ASP A 54 7.02 -19.64 -8.24
N GLY A 55 7.72 -19.36 -9.34
CA GLY A 55 9.11 -19.77 -9.55
C GLY A 55 9.27 -21.12 -10.25
N ASN A 56 8.17 -21.81 -10.55
CA ASN A 56 8.21 -23.07 -11.29
C ASN A 56 8.30 -22.82 -12.79
N LEU A 57 9.16 -23.59 -13.45
CA LEU A 57 9.27 -23.56 -14.90
C LEU A 57 8.37 -24.64 -15.53
N PRO A 58 7.71 -24.34 -16.66
CA PRO A 58 6.90 -25.29 -17.39
C PRO A 58 7.78 -26.36 -18.07
N SER A 59 7.14 -27.36 -18.68
CA SER A 59 7.84 -28.41 -19.43
C SER A 59 8.77 -27.85 -20.51
N THR A 60 9.83 -28.58 -20.84
CA THR A 60 10.83 -28.18 -21.84
C THR A 60 10.20 -27.80 -23.18
N LYS A 61 9.15 -28.52 -23.61
CA LYS A 61 8.41 -28.24 -24.84
C LYS A 61 7.71 -26.87 -24.80
N ASN A 62 7.04 -26.55 -23.69
CA ASN A 62 6.38 -25.26 -23.50
C ASN A 62 7.41 -24.13 -23.38
N LEU A 63 8.54 -24.40 -22.74
CA LEU A 63 9.64 -23.46 -22.56
C LEU A 63 10.29 -23.14 -23.93
N ALA A 64 10.58 -24.16 -24.74
CA ALA A 64 11.11 -24.01 -26.10
C ALA A 64 10.18 -23.19 -27.00
N PHE A 65 8.86 -23.47 -26.94
CA PHE A 65 7.85 -22.68 -27.66
C PHE A 65 7.86 -21.20 -27.25
N ARG A 66 7.92 -20.91 -25.95
CA ARG A 66 7.92 -19.53 -25.44
C ARG A 66 9.21 -18.78 -25.72
N LEU A 67 10.36 -19.46 -25.65
CA LEU A 67 11.66 -18.89 -26.01
C LEU A 67 11.86 -18.75 -27.53
N ARG A 68 10.99 -19.37 -28.34
CA ARG A 68 11.12 -19.46 -29.81
C ARG A 68 12.41 -20.16 -30.25
N MET A 69 12.74 -21.26 -29.57
CA MET A 69 13.94 -22.06 -29.81
C MET A 69 13.59 -23.53 -30.02
N THR A 70 14.53 -24.30 -30.54
CA THR A 70 14.36 -25.77 -30.62
C THR A 70 14.48 -26.40 -29.23
N GLU A 71 13.84 -27.54 -29.01
CA GLU A 71 13.93 -28.27 -27.73
C GLU A 71 15.38 -28.65 -27.39
N LYS A 72 16.18 -29.01 -28.41
CA LYS A 72 17.61 -29.31 -28.26
C LYS A 72 18.39 -28.10 -27.74
N GLN A 73 18.28 -26.94 -28.39
CA GLN A 73 18.98 -25.72 -27.95
C GLN A 73 18.51 -25.26 -26.56
N THR A 74 17.24 -25.47 -26.25
CA THR A 74 16.67 -25.15 -24.93
C THR A 74 17.32 -26.01 -23.85
N ASN A 75 17.44 -27.32 -24.07
CA ASN A 75 18.12 -28.22 -23.15
C ASN A 75 19.61 -27.88 -22.98
N ASP A 76 20.30 -27.54 -24.08
CA ASP A 76 21.71 -27.12 -24.03
C ASP A 76 21.89 -25.86 -23.15
N CYS A 77 20.99 -24.88 -23.28
CA CYS A 77 21.00 -23.69 -22.42
C CYS A 77 20.66 -24.03 -20.96
N LEU A 78 19.64 -24.86 -20.72
CA LEU A 78 19.25 -25.28 -19.36
C LEU A 78 20.35 -26.08 -18.64
N ASN A 79 21.21 -26.77 -19.39
CA ASN A 79 22.40 -27.44 -18.84
C ASN A 79 23.47 -26.45 -18.38
N LYS A 80 23.70 -25.37 -19.14
CA LYS A 80 24.59 -24.28 -18.72
C LYS A 80 24.05 -23.50 -17.52
N LEU A 81 22.73 -23.44 -17.37
CA LEU A 81 22.05 -22.68 -16.31
C LEU A 81 21.79 -23.49 -15.02
N SER A 82 22.49 -24.62 -14.84
CA SER A 82 22.29 -25.53 -13.70
C SER A 82 22.47 -24.83 -12.34
N HIS A 83 23.39 -23.87 -12.23
CA HIS A 83 23.64 -23.12 -10.99
C HIS A 83 22.42 -22.34 -10.48
N TRP A 84 21.64 -21.76 -11.39
CA TRP A 84 20.47 -20.94 -11.06
C TRP A 84 19.16 -21.74 -11.04
N LEU A 85 19.18 -23.02 -11.41
CA LEU A 85 18.00 -23.87 -11.56
C LEU A 85 18.05 -25.09 -10.63
N GLU A 86 17.05 -25.22 -9.77
CA GLU A 86 16.80 -26.41 -8.98
C GLU A 86 16.06 -27.45 -9.85
N ARG A 87 16.75 -28.56 -10.15
CA ARG A 87 16.15 -29.72 -10.80
C ARG A 87 15.53 -30.59 -9.72
N SER A 88 14.22 -30.76 -9.77
CA SER A 88 13.44 -31.57 -8.82
C SER A 88 13.58 -33.07 -9.07
N ASP A 89 14.38 -33.46 -10.06
CA ASP A 89 14.53 -34.83 -10.49
C ASP A 89 15.64 -35.49 -9.67
N ILE A 90 15.25 -36.03 -8.51
CA ILE A 90 16.00 -37.12 -7.89
C ILE A 90 15.84 -38.33 -8.81
N ASN A 91 16.75 -38.47 -9.77
CA ASN A 91 17.14 -39.77 -10.30
C ASN A 91 18.64 -39.69 -10.58
N ALA A 92 19.35 -40.61 -9.94
CA ALA A 92 20.79 -40.66 -9.77
C ALA A 92 21.63 -40.63 -11.06
N ILE A 93 22.95 -40.51 -10.82
CA ILE A 93 24.14 -40.62 -11.70
C ILE A 93 24.74 -39.22 -11.97
N SER A 94 25.92 -38.84 -11.48
CA SER A 94 27.15 -39.59 -11.18
C SER A 94 27.94 -38.92 -10.04
N GLU A 95 28.58 -39.74 -9.21
CA GLU A 95 29.61 -39.35 -8.25
C GLU A 95 30.81 -38.73 -8.99
N GLN A 96 31.07 -37.45 -8.77
CA GLN A 96 32.42 -36.93 -8.94
C GLN A 96 32.64 -35.84 -7.90
N TYR A 97 33.17 -36.28 -6.76
CA TYR A 97 33.75 -35.40 -5.75
C TYR A 97 34.85 -34.59 -6.41
N GLN A 98 34.65 -33.27 -6.51
CA GLN A 98 35.76 -32.34 -6.42
C GLN A 98 35.80 -31.86 -4.98
N SER A 99 36.81 -32.35 -4.27
CA SER A 99 37.18 -31.88 -2.94
C SER A 99 37.93 -30.57 -3.09
N ASP A 100 37.19 -29.48 -3.24
CA ASP A 100 37.75 -28.14 -3.08
C ASP A 100 37.31 -27.58 -1.72
N SER A 101 38.29 -27.48 -0.84
CA SER A 101 38.26 -26.79 0.44
C SER A 101 38.11 -25.29 0.24
N LEU A 102 37.05 -24.68 0.78
CA LEU A 102 36.99 -23.26 1.08
C LEU A 102 36.31 -22.98 2.42
N GLU A 103 36.69 -21.84 2.97
CA GLU A 103 36.92 -21.59 4.38
C GLU A 103 35.67 -21.52 5.26
N THR A 104 35.91 -21.77 6.56
CA THR A 104 34.96 -21.53 7.63
C THR A 104 34.86 -20.02 7.86
N GLU A 105 33.82 -19.38 7.34
CA GLU A 105 33.37 -18.10 7.87
C GLU A 105 32.10 -18.31 8.68
N THR A 106 32.29 -18.16 9.99
CA THR A 106 31.23 -18.10 10.98
C THR A 106 30.57 -16.73 10.87
N GLU A 107 29.41 -16.62 10.22
CA GLU A 107 28.52 -15.49 10.43
C GLU A 107 27.25 -15.95 11.14
N THR A 108 27.27 -15.69 12.44
CA THR A 108 26.14 -15.77 13.34
C THR A 108 25.19 -14.60 13.04
N GLU A 109 23.97 -14.86 12.58
CA GLU A 109 22.83 -13.98 12.85
C GLU A 109 21.61 -14.79 13.30
N THR A 110 21.73 -15.33 14.51
CA THR A 110 20.55 -15.54 15.34
C THR A 110 20.07 -14.16 15.83
N LYS A 111 19.01 -13.62 15.24
CA LYS A 111 18.14 -12.66 15.95
C LYS A 111 16.74 -13.25 16.11
N LYS A 112 16.69 -14.20 17.04
CA LYS A 112 15.51 -14.60 17.79
C LYS A 112 14.88 -13.32 18.36
N ARG A 113 13.81 -12.85 17.72
CA ARG A 113 13.09 -11.63 18.10
C ARG A 113 12.62 -11.81 19.55
N GLN A 114 13.26 -11.10 20.46
CA GLN A 114 12.93 -11.09 21.88
C GLN A 114 11.45 -10.75 22.04
N LYS A 115 10.71 -11.60 22.76
CA LYS A 115 9.37 -11.29 23.25
C LYS A 115 9.47 -9.99 24.05
N ALA A 116 8.95 -8.91 23.49
CA ALA A 116 8.77 -7.67 24.23
C ALA A 116 7.73 -7.91 25.33
N THR A 117 8.22 -7.78 26.55
CA THR A 117 7.55 -7.36 27.78
C THR A 117 6.09 -6.94 27.62
N VAL A 118 5.23 -7.61 28.40
CA VAL A 118 3.85 -7.21 28.68
C VAL A 118 3.89 -5.81 29.28
N VAL A 119 3.71 -4.78 28.45
CA VAL A 119 3.52 -3.42 28.94
C VAL A 119 2.14 -3.37 29.58
N ALA A 120 2.13 -3.23 30.90
CA ALA A 120 0.93 -3.02 31.70
C ALA A 120 0.12 -1.84 31.13
N THR A 121 -1.20 -1.96 31.19
CA THR A 121 -2.14 -0.91 30.84
C THR A 121 -1.70 0.41 31.49
N PRO A 122 -1.35 1.44 30.69
CA PRO A 122 -1.05 2.75 31.25
C PRO A 122 -2.29 3.31 31.96
N ASP A 123 -2.11 3.93 33.12
CA ASP A 123 -3.18 4.53 33.91
C ASP A 123 -3.96 5.55 33.05
N GLY A 124 -5.29 5.40 33.01
CA GLY A 124 -6.20 6.31 32.31
C GLY A 124 -6.65 5.90 30.90
N VAL A 125 -6.42 4.64 30.48
CA VAL A 125 -6.96 4.09 29.22
C VAL A 125 -7.87 2.90 29.50
N SER A 126 -9.06 2.87 28.89
CA SER A 126 -9.94 1.70 28.97
C SER A 126 -9.29 0.45 28.36
N GLN A 127 -9.45 -0.69 29.03
CA GLN A 127 -8.80 -1.93 28.64
C GLN A 127 -9.19 -2.40 27.22
N SER A 128 -10.41 -2.08 26.79
CA SER A 128 -10.90 -2.33 25.43
C SER A 128 -10.07 -1.60 24.37
N VAL A 129 -9.85 -0.29 24.52
CA VAL A 129 -9.08 0.52 23.56
C VAL A 129 -7.63 0.04 23.49
N TRP A 130 -7.08 -0.39 24.62
CA TRP A 130 -5.73 -0.94 24.68
C TRP A 130 -5.61 -2.29 23.96
N ASP A 131 -6.61 -3.16 24.06
CA ASP A 131 -6.64 -4.42 23.32
C ASP A 131 -6.80 -4.20 21.82
N ASP A 132 -7.66 -3.27 21.40
CA ASP A 132 -7.80 -2.89 20.00
C ASP A 132 -6.49 -2.32 19.44
N PHE A 133 -5.80 -1.48 20.21
CA PHE A 133 -4.49 -0.96 19.82
C PHE A 133 -3.43 -2.06 19.71
N LYS A 134 -3.46 -3.07 20.57
CA LYS A 134 -2.61 -4.27 20.47
C LYS A 134 -2.87 -5.04 19.18
N THR A 135 -4.13 -5.23 18.80
CA THR A 135 -4.46 -5.92 17.53
C THR A 135 -3.97 -5.13 16.32
N LEU A 136 -4.13 -3.80 16.32
CA LEU A 136 -3.63 -2.91 15.28
C LEU A 136 -2.10 -2.99 15.13
N ARG A 137 -1.36 -2.87 16.24
CA ARG A 137 0.11 -2.94 16.27
C ARG A 137 0.62 -4.29 15.77
N LYS A 138 -0.05 -5.39 16.13
CA LYS A 138 0.25 -6.74 15.62
C LYS A 138 0.05 -6.83 14.11
N ALA A 139 -1.07 -6.31 13.59
CA ALA A 139 -1.35 -6.30 12.16
C ALA A 139 -0.32 -5.47 11.37
N LYS A 140 0.09 -4.33 11.91
CA LYS A 140 1.13 -3.44 11.33
C LYS A 140 2.56 -3.91 11.60
N LYS A 141 2.76 -5.04 12.29
CA LYS A 141 4.07 -5.61 12.67
C LYS A 141 4.96 -4.63 13.46
N ALA A 142 4.34 -3.73 14.20
CA ALA A 142 5.00 -2.69 14.99
C ALA A 142 5.04 -3.10 16.48
N PRO A 143 6.22 -3.39 17.06
CA PRO A 143 6.31 -3.77 18.46
C PRO A 143 5.86 -2.63 19.38
N ILE A 144 5.15 -2.97 20.47
CA ILE A 144 4.77 -2.00 21.50
C ILE A 144 5.95 -1.81 22.43
N THR A 145 6.68 -0.72 22.25
CA THR A 145 7.76 -0.29 23.14
C THR A 145 7.24 0.81 24.09
N GLN A 146 7.75 0.85 25.33
CA GLN A 146 7.40 1.89 26.30
C GLN A 146 7.63 3.29 25.73
N ARG A 147 8.78 3.52 25.09
CA ARG A 147 9.11 4.79 24.41
C ARG A 147 8.10 5.22 23.35
N ALA A 148 7.46 4.26 22.65
CA ALA A 148 6.43 4.58 21.68
C ALA A 148 5.10 5.00 22.33
N VAL A 149 4.81 4.49 23.53
CA VAL A 149 3.65 4.92 24.33
C VAL A 149 3.94 6.29 24.94
N ASP A 150 5.13 6.50 25.50
CA ASP A 150 5.57 7.79 26.05
C ASP A 150 5.51 8.90 24.99
N GLY A 151 5.94 8.60 23.76
CA GLY A 151 5.85 9.54 22.63
C GLY A 151 4.41 9.91 22.29
N ILE A 152 3.48 8.95 22.33
CA ILE A 152 2.05 9.22 22.09
C ILE A 152 1.48 10.09 23.22
N ILE A 153 1.88 9.86 24.47
CA ILE A 153 1.45 10.68 25.62
C ILE A 153 1.91 12.13 25.44
N VAL A 154 3.19 12.35 25.09
CA VAL A 154 3.74 13.70 24.88
C VAL A 154 3.01 14.43 23.75
N GLU A 155 2.74 13.74 22.64
CA GLU A 155 2.03 14.32 21.50
C GLU A 155 0.54 14.54 21.79
N ALA A 156 -0.11 13.66 22.55
CA ALA A 156 -1.50 13.85 23.00
C ALA A 156 -1.62 15.09 23.91
N ASN A 157 -0.70 15.22 24.87
CA ASN A 157 -0.64 16.40 25.74
C ASN A 157 -0.41 17.69 24.94
N LYS A 158 0.42 17.64 23.90
CA LYS A 158 0.67 18.78 22.99
C LYS A 158 -0.57 19.17 22.18
N ALA A 159 -1.45 18.23 21.88
CA ALA A 159 -2.74 18.46 21.23
C ALA A 159 -3.87 18.85 22.20
N GLY A 160 -3.63 18.80 23.51
CA GLY A 160 -4.67 18.96 24.53
C GLY A 160 -5.65 17.79 24.59
N TRP A 161 -5.24 16.61 24.11
CA TRP A 161 -6.05 15.39 24.07
C TRP A 161 -5.65 14.42 25.19
N SER A 162 -6.62 13.64 25.66
CA SER A 162 -6.30 12.52 26.57
C SER A 162 -5.64 11.37 25.81
N LEU A 163 -4.87 10.54 26.53
CA LEU A 163 -4.24 9.35 25.94
C LEU A 163 -5.28 8.40 25.32
N GLU A 164 -6.45 8.25 25.95
CA GLU A 164 -7.56 7.44 25.43
C GLU A 164 -8.11 7.99 24.11
N GLN A 165 -8.29 9.29 23.98
CA GLN A 165 -8.75 9.92 22.73
C GLN A 165 -7.74 9.70 21.60
N ALA A 166 -6.45 9.90 21.88
CA ALA A 166 -5.39 9.68 20.91
C ALA A 166 -5.32 8.21 20.44
N LEU A 167 -5.45 7.25 21.37
CA LEU A 167 -5.45 5.82 21.03
C LEU A 167 -6.69 5.40 20.26
N THR A 168 -7.86 5.94 20.63
CA THR A 168 -9.13 5.69 19.91
C THR A 168 -9.02 6.14 18.46
N GLU A 169 -8.51 7.35 18.22
CA GLU A 169 -8.29 7.86 16.87
C GLU A 169 -7.23 7.05 16.11
N CYS A 170 -6.19 6.57 16.80
CA CYS A 170 -5.23 5.65 16.19
C CYS A 170 -5.90 4.34 15.72
N VAL A 171 -6.80 3.78 16.52
CA VAL A 171 -7.55 2.56 16.16
C VAL A 171 -8.52 2.84 15.01
N VAL A 172 -9.35 3.88 15.11
CA VAL A 172 -10.37 4.23 14.11
C VAL A 172 -9.75 4.54 12.74
N ARG A 173 -8.64 5.28 12.71
CA ARG A 173 -7.94 5.64 11.45
C ARG A 173 -6.86 4.65 11.04
N GLY A 174 -6.57 3.65 11.87
CA GLY A 174 -5.49 2.69 11.66
C GLY A 174 -4.08 3.29 11.68
N TRP A 175 -3.88 4.37 12.45
CA TRP A 175 -2.58 5.01 12.62
C TRP A 175 -1.69 4.23 13.60
N GLN A 176 -0.41 4.10 13.26
CA GLN A 176 0.56 3.39 14.10
C GLN A 176 1.11 4.24 15.26
N SER A 177 1.06 5.57 15.11
CA SER A 177 1.56 6.59 16.03
C SER A 177 0.56 7.75 16.07
N PHE A 178 0.79 8.70 16.97
CA PHE A 178 0.05 9.96 17.04
C PHE A 178 1.01 11.14 16.98
N LYS A 179 0.60 12.25 16.34
CA LYS A 179 1.30 13.54 16.39
C LYS A 179 0.26 14.64 16.52
N ALA A 180 0.53 15.65 17.35
CA ALA A 180 -0.41 16.75 17.58
C ALA A 180 -0.77 17.50 16.29
N GLU A 181 0.21 17.67 15.40
CA GLU A 181 0.05 18.35 14.11
C GLU A 181 -1.00 17.71 13.20
N TRP A 182 -1.23 16.39 13.33
CA TRP A 182 -2.18 15.68 12.46
C TRP A 182 -3.63 16.03 12.76
N VAL A 183 -3.88 16.46 13.99
CA VAL A 183 -5.20 16.81 14.51
C VAL A 183 -5.37 18.33 14.61
N ALA A 184 -4.27 19.07 14.68
CA ALA A 184 -4.31 20.52 14.66
C ALA A 184 -5.05 21.04 13.41
N ASP A 185 -5.93 22.02 13.63
CA ASP A 185 -6.58 22.74 12.54
C ASP A 185 -5.50 23.34 11.64
N LYS A 186 -5.38 22.80 10.42
CA LYS A 186 -4.44 23.35 9.45
C LYS A 186 -4.87 24.78 9.15
N PRO A 187 -3.97 25.77 9.23
CA PRO A 187 -4.31 27.12 8.84
C PRO A 187 -4.81 27.06 7.40
N LYS A 188 -6.02 27.59 7.15
CA LYS A 188 -6.56 27.70 5.80
C LYS A 188 -5.54 28.51 5.00
N LEU A 189 -4.81 27.83 4.13
CA LEU A 189 -3.96 28.48 3.15
C LEU A 189 -4.88 29.27 2.24
N VAL A 190 -5.13 30.52 2.62
CA VAL A 190 -5.62 31.53 1.68
C VAL A 190 -4.54 31.64 0.62
N ASN A 191 -4.77 31.01 -0.52
CA ASN A 191 -3.91 31.11 -1.68
C ASN A 191 -3.72 32.61 -1.97
N ARG A 192 -2.52 33.13 -1.75
CA ARG A 192 -2.20 34.53 -2.06
C ARG A 192 -2.38 34.87 -3.55
N PHE A 193 -2.45 33.83 -4.40
CA PHE A 193 -2.69 33.89 -5.83
C PHE A 193 -4.17 33.67 -6.23
N ASP A 194 -5.09 33.42 -5.29
CA ASP A 194 -6.54 33.47 -5.53
C ASP A 194 -6.99 34.95 -5.55
N VAL A 195 -6.60 35.66 -6.61
CA VAL A 195 -6.90 37.09 -6.84
C VAL A 195 -8.33 37.30 -7.36
N ALA A 196 -9.13 36.23 -7.51
CA ALA A 196 -10.49 36.29 -8.04
C ALA A 196 -11.43 37.22 -7.25
N THR A 197 -11.12 37.50 -5.98
CA THR A 197 -11.91 38.40 -5.11
C THR A 197 -11.27 39.78 -4.89
N THR A 198 -10.08 40.05 -5.47
CA THR A 198 -9.37 41.33 -5.28
C THR A 198 -9.74 42.35 -6.37
N THR A 199 -10.00 41.90 -7.60
CA THR A 199 -10.31 42.81 -8.73
C THR A 199 -11.79 43.04 -8.95
N VAL A 200 -12.65 42.16 -8.43
CA VAL A 200 -14.10 42.36 -8.42
C VAL A 200 -14.50 42.63 -6.98
N PRO A 201 -14.94 43.85 -6.63
CA PRO A 201 -15.51 44.10 -5.32
C PRO A 201 -16.64 43.10 -5.12
N SER A 202 -16.58 42.29 -4.07
CA SER A 202 -17.74 41.51 -3.69
C SER A 202 -18.88 42.50 -3.48
N LYS A 203 -19.99 42.36 -4.20
CA LYS A 203 -21.20 43.11 -3.87
C LYS A 203 -21.61 42.66 -2.47
N GLN A 204 -21.20 43.42 -1.46
CA GLN A 204 -21.65 43.23 -0.09
C GLN A 204 -23.12 43.64 -0.04
N GLY A 205 -24.01 42.66 -0.20
CA GLY A 205 -25.45 42.87 -0.13
C GLY A 205 -26.24 41.68 -0.70
N LEU A 206 -27.45 41.46 -0.15
CA LEU A 206 -28.45 40.60 -0.76
C LEU A 206 -28.73 41.12 -2.19
N ASP A 207 -28.84 40.20 -3.15
CA ASP A 207 -29.13 40.52 -4.56
C ASP A 207 -30.26 41.56 -4.66
N PRO A 208 -30.09 42.68 -5.39
CA PRO A 208 -31.15 43.68 -5.58
C PRO A 208 -32.47 43.09 -6.07
N ALA A 209 -32.45 41.97 -6.80
CA ALA A 209 -33.67 41.25 -7.17
C ALA A 209 -34.40 40.64 -5.96
N LEU A 210 -33.66 40.06 -5.00
CA LEU A 210 -34.21 39.52 -3.76
C LEU A 210 -34.75 40.62 -2.84
N VAL A 211 -34.06 41.77 -2.78
CA VAL A 211 -34.52 42.95 -2.02
C VAL A 211 -35.84 43.46 -2.59
N LYS A 212 -35.98 43.54 -3.92
CA LYS A 212 -37.25 43.91 -4.58
C LYS A 212 -38.36 42.92 -4.29
N LEU A 213 -38.09 41.61 -4.40
CA LEU A 213 -39.09 40.58 -4.10
C LEU A 213 -39.58 40.65 -2.65
N ASN A 214 -38.69 40.94 -1.69
CA ASN A 214 -39.08 41.13 -0.30
C ASN A 214 -39.91 42.42 -0.09
N GLN A 215 -39.55 43.51 -0.76
CA GLN A 215 -40.34 44.75 -0.73
C GLN A 215 -41.72 44.59 -1.37
N ASP A 216 -41.82 43.85 -2.48
CA ASP A 216 -43.08 43.56 -3.15
C ASP A 216 -43.96 42.65 -2.29
N LYS A 217 -43.39 41.61 -1.65
CA LYS A 217 -44.11 40.77 -0.69
C LYS A 217 -44.73 41.56 0.46
N LEU A 218 -44.11 42.64 0.91
CA LEU A 218 -44.66 43.52 1.95
C LEU A 218 -45.81 44.40 1.44
N LYS A 219 -45.87 44.67 0.13
CA LYS A 219 -46.92 45.49 -0.52
C LYS A 219 -48.09 44.68 -1.07
N VAL A 220 -47.91 43.38 -1.31
CA VAL A 220 -48.97 42.52 -1.83
C VAL A 220 -50.05 42.36 -0.76
N VAL A 221 -51.19 43.00 -0.98
CA VAL A 221 -52.42 42.77 -0.22
C VAL A 221 -53.17 41.60 -0.86
N PRO A 222 -53.69 40.64 -0.08
CA PRO A 222 -54.51 39.57 -0.63
C PRO A 222 -55.71 40.16 -1.40
N PRO A 223 -56.13 39.53 -2.52
CA PRO A 223 -57.26 40.02 -3.31
C PRO A 223 -58.52 40.13 -2.44
N SER A 224 -59.35 41.13 -2.72
CA SER A 224 -60.54 41.40 -1.92
C SER A 224 -61.48 40.19 -1.88
N PRO A 225 -62.23 39.99 -0.79
CA PRO A 225 -63.12 38.84 -0.63
C PRO A 225 -64.16 38.72 -1.75
N GLU A 226 -64.60 39.84 -2.34
CA GLU A 226 -65.50 39.83 -3.50
C GLU A 226 -64.85 39.23 -4.76
N ILE A 227 -63.56 39.51 -4.99
CA ILE A 227 -62.80 38.95 -6.12
C ILE A 227 -62.57 37.46 -5.91
N LEU A 228 -62.27 37.05 -4.67
CA LEU A 228 -62.14 35.65 -4.29
C LEU A 228 -63.45 34.87 -4.49
N ALA A 229 -64.59 35.44 -4.09
CA ALA A 229 -65.91 34.84 -4.29
C ALA A 229 -66.27 34.69 -5.77
N LYS A 230 -65.96 35.70 -6.60
CA LYS A 230 -66.14 35.61 -8.07
C LYS A 230 -65.27 34.52 -8.69
N LEU A 231 -64.01 34.39 -8.26
CA LEU A 231 -63.12 33.33 -8.72
C LEU A 231 -63.61 31.94 -8.29
N GLN A 232 -64.12 31.80 -7.07
CA GLN A 232 -64.73 30.55 -6.59
C GLN A 232 -65.98 30.18 -7.39
N ALA A 233 -66.86 31.13 -7.66
CA ALA A 233 -68.07 30.91 -8.46
C ALA A 233 -67.75 30.47 -9.90
N LEU A 234 -66.67 31.00 -10.50
CA LEU A 234 -66.17 30.56 -11.81
C LEU A 234 -65.58 29.15 -11.77
N ARG A 235 -64.93 28.78 -10.66
CA ARG A 235 -64.30 27.46 -10.47
C ARG A 235 -65.29 26.33 -10.23
N VAL A 236 -66.50 26.65 -9.77
CA VAL A 236 -67.61 25.69 -9.57
C VAL A 236 -68.43 25.51 -10.85
N LYS A 237 -68.28 26.40 -11.85
CA LYS A 237 -69.05 26.40 -13.09
C LYS A 237 -68.43 25.57 -14.23
N THR A 238 -67.26 24.99 -13.99
CA THR A 238 -66.55 24.03 -14.87
C THR A 238 -66.62 22.65 -14.27
#